data_AF-A0A3D2SDD5-F1
#
_entry.id   AF-A0A3D2SDD5-F1
#
_cell.length_a   1.000
_cell.length_b   1.000
_cell.length_c   1.000
_cell.angle_alpha   90.00
_cell.angle_beta   90.00
_cell.angle_gamma   90.00
#
_symmetry.space_group_name_H-M   'P 1'
#
loop_
_entity.id
_entity.type
_entity.pdbx_description
1 polymer ?
#
loop_
_entity_poly.entity_id
_entity_poly.type
_entity_poly.pdbx_seq_one_letter_code
_entity_poly.pdbx_strand_id
1 'polypeptide(L)' 'MSGLKKIKTALVSVYHKEGLDEIITKLHEDGVEFLSTG' A
#
# COMPACT_ATOMS: atom_id res chain seq x y z
N MET A 1 -3.69 -15.36 20.01
CA MET A 1 -3.80 -14.63 18.73
C MET A 1 -2.48 -13.91 18.50
N SER A 2 -1.73 -14.24 17.45
CA SER A 2 -0.57 -13.42 17.10
C SER A 2 -1.07 -12.03 16.72
N GLY A 3 -0.61 -11.00 17.44
CA GLY A 3 -1.09 -9.63 17.24
C GLY A 3 -0.94 -9.19 15.79
N LEU A 4 -1.91 -8.43 15.31
CA LEU A 4 -1.88 -7.82 13.99
C LEU A 4 -0.57 -7.01 13.84
N LYS A 5 0.19 -7.32 12.79
CA LYS A 5 1.43 -6.60 12.50
C LYS A 5 1.09 -5.35 11.69
N LYS A 6 1.51 -4.19 12.18
CA LYS A 6 1.38 -2.92 11.46
C LYS A 6 2.22 -2.97 10.17
N ILE A 7 1.60 -2.61 9.05
CA ILE A 7 2.27 -2.48 7.76
C ILE A 7 3.14 -1.21 7.81
N LYS A 8 4.38 -1.32 7.34
CA LYS A 8 5.34 -0.20 7.27
C LYS A 8 5.67 0.19 5.84
N THR A 9 5.73 -0.81 4.96
CA THR A 9 6.10 -0.63 3.56
C THR A 9 5.24 -1.54 2.69
N ALA A 10 4.79 -1.06 1.54
CA ALA A 10 4.00 -1.80 0.56
C ALA A 10 4.66 -1.71 -0.83
N LEU A 11 4.85 -2.87 -1.48
CA LEU A 11 5.27 -2.94 -2.89
C LEU A 11 4.03 -2.93 -3.78
N VAL A 12 3.99 -2.01 -4.74
CA VAL A 12 2.88 -1.85 -5.68
C VAL A 12 3.40 -2.11 -7.09
N SER A 13 2.82 -3.11 -7.76
CA SER A 13 3.17 -3.51 -9.12
C SER A 13 1.90 -3.99 -9.82
N VAL A 14 1.27 -3.10 -10.58
CA VAL A 14 0.01 -3.37 -11.30
C VAL A 14 0.07 -2.80 -12.70
N TYR A 15 -0.55 -3.51 -13.66
CA TYR A 15 -0.62 -3.06 -15.05
C TYR A 15 -1.79 -2.09 -15.30
N HIS A 16 -2.94 -2.34 -14.67
CA HIS A 16 -4.11 -1.47 -14.71
C HIS A 16 -4.22 -0.67 -13.41
N LYS A 17 -4.43 0.64 -13.52
CA LYS A 17 -4.43 1.57 -12.38
C LYS A 17 -5.83 1.92 -11.86
N GLU A 18 -6.87 1.36 -12.47
CA GLU A 18 -8.26 1.62 -12.10
C GLU A 18 -8.50 1.22 -10.64
N GLY A 19 -8.88 2.19 -9.80
CA GLY A 19 -9.15 1.98 -8.38
C GLY A 19 -7.91 1.84 -7.48
N LEU A 20 -6.69 1.94 -8.03
CA LEU A 20 -5.47 1.88 -7.22
C LEU A 20 -5.36 3.08 -6.27
N ASP A 21 -5.81 4.26 -6.70
CA ASP A 21 -5.65 5.52 -5.96
C ASP A 21 -6.26 5.43 -4.56
N GLU A 22 -7.47 4.85 -4.41
CA GLU A 22 -8.12 4.73 -3.11
C GLU A 22 -7.31 3.85 -2.12
N ILE A 23 -6.64 2.83 -2.63
CA ILE A 23 -5.81 1.92 -1.82
C ILE A 23 -4.53 2.63 -1.39
N ILE A 24 -3.90 3.35 -2.32
CA ILE A 24 -2.68 4.11 -2.05
C ILE A 24 -2.96 5.22 -1.05
N THR A 25 -4.05 5.97 -1.21
CA THR A 25 -4.41 7.04 -0.28
C THR A 25 -4.59 6.52 1.14
N LYS A 26 -5.36 5.44 1.34
CA LYS A 26 -5.56 4.85 2.68
C LYS A 26 -4.27 4.36 3.31
N LEU A 27 -3.43 3.68 2.54
CA LEU A 27 -2.13 3.20 3.04
C LEU A 27 -1.18 4.37 3.33
N HIS A 28 -1.23 5.46 2.55
CA HIS A 28 -0.44 6.66 2.80
C HIS A 28 -0.87 7.40 4.08
N GLU A 29 -2.18 7.51 4.32
CA GLU A 29 -2.77 8.07 5.55
C GLU A 29 -2.32 7.29 6.80
N ASP A 30 -2.16 5.97 6.68
CA ASP A 30 -1.64 5.10 7.74
C ASP A 30 -0.11 5.19 7.93
N GLY A 31 0.57 5.99 7.10
CA GLY A 31 2.01 6.22 7.13
C GLY A 31 2.82 5.08 6.51
N VAL A 32 2.25 4.32 5.58
CA VAL A 32 2.93 3.24 4.86
C VAL A 32 3.76 3.81 3.71
N GLU A 33 5.02 3.40 3.62
CA GLU A 33 5.91 3.76 2.52
C GLU A 33 5.64 2.86 1.29
N PHE A 34 5.71 3.43 0.09
CA PHE A 34 5.50 2.66 -1.14
C PHE A 34 6.79 2.44 -1.91
N LEU A 35 6.96 1.21 -2.40
CA LEU A 35 7.93 0.86 -3.42
C LEU A 35 7.15 0.58 -4.71
N SER A 36 7.51 1.22 -5.81
CA SER A 36 6.89 1.01 -7.11
C SER A 36 7.92 0.49 -8.10
N THR A 37 7.63 -0.62 -8.75
CA THR A 37 8.33 -1.03 -9.97
C THR A 37 7.49 -0.47 -11.12
N GLY A 38 7.99 0.58 -11.77
CA GLY A 38 7.25 1.36 -12.77
C GLY A 38 6.47 0.54 -13.79
#